data_AF-A0A3N7H848-F1
#
_entry.id   AF-A0A3N7H848-F1
#
_cell.length_a   1.000
_cell.length_b   1.000
_cell.length_c   1.000
_cell.angle_alpha   90.00
_cell.angle_beta   90.00
_cell.angle_gamma   90.00
#
_symmetry.space_group_name_H-M   'P 1'
#
loop_
_entity.id
_entity.type
_entity.pdbx_description
1 polymer ?
#
loop_
_entity_poly.entity_id
_entity_poly.type
_entity_poly.pdbx_seq_one_letter_code
_entity_poly.pdbx_strand_id
1 'polypeptide(L)'
;MGGLAGCNAVDHQDAPAPYGPIPTEAQLNWHEMEMYCLIHFTPTTFQNKEWGFGDAPAELFNPKHFDAYQIAAAAKAGGFNGLISVAKHHDGYCLWPTKTTEYNISHSPWRGGKGDMVKEFMEAAHKEGMQFGVYVSAWDRNFPKYGDPEYAAAYREQLRELYSNYGPLFISWHDGANGGDGFYGGANEARRIDRSTYYQWEEKTWPITREMQPTAVIFSDIGPDVRWVGNEKGIAGETSWATFTPVAPDGGKPAPGFIDDRFLGSGQRDGKYWIPAECDVPQRPGWFYHPEQDDA
;
A
#
# COMPACT_ATOMS: atom_id res chain seq x y z
N MET A 1 -25.71 -36.11 59.44
CA MET A 1 -24.90 -34.93 59.05
C MET A 1 -23.68 -35.44 58.29
N GLY A 2 -23.78 -35.58 56.98
CA GLY A 2 -22.64 -35.89 56.11
C GLY A 2 -22.29 -34.62 55.34
N GLY A 3 -21.11 -34.06 55.60
CA GLY A 3 -20.64 -32.84 54.96
C GLY A 3 -20.37 -33.07 53.47
N LEU A 4 -20.91 -32.17 52.64
CA LEU A 4 -20.53 -32.00 51.24
C LEU A 4 -19.05 -31.58 51.19
N ALA A 5 -18.20 -32.44 50.66
CA ALA A 5 -16.84 -32.07 50.28
C ALA A 5 -16.95 -31.13 49.06
N GLY A 6 -16.64 -29.85 49.29
CA GLY A 6 -16.60 -28.83 48.25
C GLY A 6 -15.53 -29.15 47.21
N CYS A 7 -15.84 -28.79 45.97
CA CYS A 7 -14.97 -28.91 44.80
C CYS A 7 -13.56 -28.37 45.09
N ASN A 8 -12.55 -29.18 44.80
CA ASN A 8 -11.17 -28.69 44.71
C ASN A 8 -11.11 -27.61 43.62
N ALA A 9 -10.64 -26.43 44.01
CA ALA A 9 -10.26 -25.37 43.08
C ALA A 9 -9.21 -25.95 42.12
N VAL A 10 -9.50 -25.88 40.83
CA VAL A 10 -8.50 -26.10 39.80
C VAL A 10 -7.51 -24.94 39.95
N ASP A 11 -6.23 -25.22 40.21
CA ASP A 11 -5.15 -24.24 40.15
C ASP A 11 -5.18 -23.59 38.76
N HIS A 12 -5.79 -22.42 38.66
CA HIS A 12 -5.73 -21.61 37.46
C HIS A 12 -4.32 -21.03 37.39
N GLN A 13 -3.47 -21.65 36.57
CA GLN A 13 -2.19 -21.06 36.21
C GLN A 13 -2.45 -19.75 35.46
N ASP A 14 -1.88 -18.65 35.96
CA ASP A 14 -1.94 -17.36 35.28
C ASP A 14 -1.34 -17.46 33.86
N ALA A 15 -1.93 -16.70 32.94
CA ALA A 15 -1.39 -16.60 31.58
C ALA A 15 0.07 -16.09 31.63
N PRO A 16 0.97 -16.62 30.78
CA PRO A 16 2.34 -16.12 30.73
C PRO A 16 2.38 -14.66 30.32
N ALA A 17 3.33 -13.91 30.87
CA ALA A 17 3.59 -12.54 30.44
C ALA A 17 4.03 -12.51 28.96
N PRO A 18 3.61 -11.49 28.18
CA PRO A 18 4.08 -11.32 26.80
C PRO A 18 5.61 -11.18 26.72
N TYR A 19 6.19 -11.66 25.62
CA TYR A 19 7.63 -11.56 25.35
C TYR A 19 7.88 -10.72 24.10
N GLY A 20 8.72 -9.69 24.22
CA GLY A 20 9.09 -8.82 23.11
C GLY A 20 7.94 -7.90 22.65
N PRO A 21 8.06 -7.31 21.44
CA PRO A 21 6.99 -6.55 20.81
C PRO A 21 5.78 -7.44 20.53
N ILE A 22 4.58 -6.91 20.74
CA ILE A 22 3.31 -7.60 20.43
C ILE A 22 2.57 -6.85 19.31
N PRO A 23 1.80 -7.55 18.47
CA PRO A 23 1.01 -6.91 17.43
C PRO A 23 -0.05 -5.98 18.02
N THR A 24 -0.34 -4.90 17.31
CA THR A 24 -1.56 -4.11 17.51
C THR A 24 -2.78 -4.87 17.01
N GLU A 25 -3.99 -4.42 17.38
CA GLU A 25 -5.24 -4.98 16.87
C GLU A 25 -5.32 -4.87 15.34
N ALA A 26 -4.88 -3.75 14.74
CA ALA A 26 -4.82 -3.59 13.29
C ALA A 26 -3.90 -4.63 12.63
N GLN A 27 -2.74 -4.93 13.24
CA GLN A 27 -1.82 -5.95 12.73
C GLN A 27 -2.37 -7.37 12.88
N LEU A 28 -3.08 -7.67 13.97
CA LEU A 28 -3.79 -8.94 14.12
C LEU A 28 -4.87 -9.09 13.05
N ASN A 29 -5.71 -8.06 12.86
CA ASN A 29 -6.74 -8.07 11.82
C ASN A 29 -6.13 -8.24 10.42
N TRP A 30 -4.98 -7.62 10.15
CA TRP A 30 -4.25 -7.82 8.91
C TRP A 30 -3.70 -9.24 8.77
N HIS A 31 -3.16 -9.85 9.84
CA HIS A 31 -2.72 -11.25 9.82
C HIS A 31 -3.87 -12.21 9.48
N GLU A 32 -5.07 -11.99 10.02
CA GLU A 32 -6.27 -12.80 9.74
C GLU A 32 -6.77 -12.65 8.29
N MET A 33 -6.25 -11.69 7.52
CA MET A 33 -6.59 -11.59 6.10
C MET A 33 -5.89 -12.66 5.27
N GLU A 34 -4.71 -13.13 5.69
CA GLU A 34 -3.82 -14.09 5.01
C GLU A 34 -3.40 -13.70 3.58
N MET A 35 -4.35 -13.54 2.67
CA MET A 35 -4.17 -13.22 1.26
C MET A 35 -5.14 -12.11 0.81
N TYR A 36 -4.63 -11.15 0.05
CA TYR A 36 -5.40 -10.10 -0.62
C TYR A 36 -4.73 -9.69 -1.94
N CYS A 37 -5.45 -8.99 -2.82
CA CYS A 37 -4.95 -8.59 -4.14
C CYS A 37 -4.51 -7.12 -4.18
N LEU A 38 -3.45 -6.81 -4.93
CA LEU A 38 -3.05 -5.45 -5.30
C LEU A 38 -3.30 -5.23 -6.80
N ILE A 39 -4.13 -4.24 -7.15
CA ILE A 39 -4.60 -4.03 -8.54
C ILE A 39 -3.87 -2.85 -9.18
N HIS A 40 -2.96 -3.14 -10.11
CA HIS A 40 -2.25 -2.15 -10.92
C HIS A 40 -3.00 -1.86 -12.22
N PHE A 41 -3.58 -0.68 -12.35
CA PHE A 41 -4.30 -0.28 -13.56
C PHE A 41 -4.37 1.24 -13.75
N THR A 42 -3.41 1.79 -14.48
CA THR A 42 -3.30 3.25 -14.77
C THR A 42 -3.10 3.46 -16.29
N PRO A 43 -2.89 4.70 -16.80
CA PRO A 43 -2.50 4.92 -18.21
C PRO A 43 -1.27 4.11 -18.63
N THR A 44 -0.40 3.73 -17.69
CA THR A 44 0.76 2.85 -17.89
C THR A 44 0.37 1.53 -18.57
N THR A 45 -0.79 0.96 -18.24
CA THR A 45 -1.36 -0.23 -18.90
C THR A 45 -1.54 -0.02 -20.41
N PHE A 46 -2.07 1.15 -20.80
CA PHE A 46 -2.32 1.49 -22.20
C PHE A 46 -1.04 1.84 -22.97
N GLN A 47 0.05 2.10 -22.25
CA GLN A 47 1.38 2.31 -22.84
C GLN A 47 2.17 1.00 -23.01
N ASN A 48 1.64 -0.14 -22.53
CA ASN A 48 2.34 -1.43 -22.47
C ASN A 48 3.69 -1.31 -21.72
N LYS A 49 3.69 -0.65 -20.55
CA LYS A 49 4.88 -0.41 -19.72
C LYS A 49 4.64 -0.87 -18.29
N GLU A 50 5.72 -1.11 -17.55
CA GLU A 50 5.68 -1.26 -16.09
C GLU A 50 5.66 0.10 -15.39
N TRP A 51 6.50 1.04 -15.84
CA TRP A 51 6.57 2.39 -15.28
C TRP A 51 6.30 3.45 -16.35
N GLY A 52 5.18 4.17 -16.25
CA GLY A 52 4.89 5.35 -17.06
C GLY A 52 5.79 6.53 -16.69
N PHE A 53 6.16 7.35 -17.67
CA PHE A 53 7.08 8.50 -17.49
C PHE A 53 6.39 9.75 -16.92
N GLY A 54 5.06 9.71 -16.77
CA GLY A 54 4.22 10.82 -16.32
C GLY A 54 3.77 11.78 -17.43
N ASP A 55 4.00 11.41 -18.69
CA ASP A 55 3.72 12.18 -19.90
C ASP A 55 2.53 11.65 -20.73
N ALA A 56 1.89 10.56 -20.27
CA ALA A 56 0.73 10.02 -20.96
C ALA A 56 -0.41 11.06 -20.97
N PRO A 57 -1.09 11.30 -22.10
CA PRO A 57 -2.27 12.16 -22.08
C PRO A 57 -3.40 11.48 -21.28
N ALA A 58 -4.15 12.24 -20.49
CA ALA A 58 -5.27 11.72 -19.70
C ALA A 58 -6.33 11.02 -20.56
N GLU A 59 -6.46 11.44 -21.82
CA GLU A 59 -7.38 10.86 -22.80
C GLU A 59 -7.05 9.41 -23.18
N LEU A 60 -5.80 8.98 -22.96
CA LEU A 60 -5.38 7.60 -23.17
C LEU A 60 -6.15 6.62 -22.26
N PHE A 61 -6.51 7.08 -21.05
CA PHE A 61 -7.23 6.25 -20.10
C PHE A 61 -8.71 6.14 -20.46
N ASN A 62 -9.09 5.09 -21.17
CA ASN A 62 -10.47 4.91 -21.63
C ASN A 62 -10.90 3.44 -21.71
N PRO A 63 -10.89 2.70 -20.59
CA PRO A 63 -11.24 1.29 -20.62
C PRO A 63 -12.72 1.08 -20.91
N LYS A 64 -13.01 0.49 -22.08
CA LYS A 64 -14.37 0.40 -22.64
C LYS A 64 -15.27 -0.59 -21.92
N HIS A 65 -14.68 -1.62 -21.33
CA HIS A 65 -15.37 -2.73 -20.70
C HIS A 65 -14.90 -2.94 -19.26
N PHE A 66 -14.40 -1.89 -18.61
CA PHE A 66 -14.00 -1.97 -17.21
C PHE A 66 -15.20 -2.33 -16.33
N ASP A 67 -15.01 -3.33 -15.48
CA ASP A 67 -15.97 -3.76 -14.48
C ASP A 67 -15.21 -4.16 -13.20
N ALA A 68 -15.24 -3.27 -12.20
CA ALA A 68 -14.62 -3.55 -10.89
C ALA A 68 -15.24 -4.77 -10.19
N TYR A 69 -16.53 -5.03 -10.43
CA TYR A 69 -17.22 -6.18 -9.85
C TYR A 69 -16.69 -7.50 -10.40
N GLN A 70 -16.41 -7.56 -11.70
CA GLN A 70 -15.81 -8.74 -12.32
C GLN A 70 -14.43 -9.07 -11.72
N ILE A 71 -13.61 -8.05 -11.46
CA ILE A 71 -12.29 -8.20 -10.85
C ILE A 71 -12.44 -8.64 -9.38
N ALA A 72 -13.29 -7.97 -8.60
CA ALA A 72 -13.52 -8.31 -7.20
C ALA A 72 -14.10 -9.72 -7.03
N ALA A 73 -15.05 -10.13 -7.88
CA ALA A 73 -15.62 -11.47 -7.86
C ALA A 73 -14.57 -12.55 -8.20
N ALA A 74 -13.67 -12.27 -9.15
CA ALA A 74 -12.56 -13.16 -9.46
C ALA A 74 -11.58 -13.29 -8.28
N ALA A 75 -11.22 -12.18 -7.62
CA ALA A 75 -10.40 -12.21 -6.41
C ALA A 75 -11.10 -13.00 -5.28
N LYS A 76 -12.39 -12.78 -5.05
CA LYS A 76 -13.14 -13.53 -4.03
C LYS A 76 -13.18 -15.02 -4.32
N ALA A 77 -13.40 -15.40 -5.58
CA ALA A 77 -13.35 -16.80 -6.02
C ALA A 77 -11.97 -17.44 -5.85
N GLY A 78 -10.90 -16.64 -5.89
CA GLY A 78 -9.53 -17.07 -5.58
C GLY A 78 -9.22 -17.23 -4.09
N GLY A 79 -10.18 -16.94 -3.19
CA GLY A 79 -10.00 -17.06 -1.73
C GLY A 79 -9.39 -15.81 -1.07
N PHE A 80 -9.22 -14.71 -1.81
CA PHE A 80 -8.68 -13.47 -1.26
C PHE A 80 -9.70 -12.77 -0.35
N ASN A 81 -9.21 -12.15 0.73
CA ASN A 81 -10.03 -11.46 1.74
C ASN A 81 -10.03 -9.93 1.59
N GLY A 82 -9.22 -9.38 0.68
CA GLY A 82 -9.11 -7.95 0.46
C GLY A 82 -8.65 -7.58 -0.95
N LEU A 83 -8.88 -6.32 -1.29
CA LEU A 83 -8.44 -5.70 -2.54
C LEU A 83 -7.83 -4.33 -2.24
N ILE A 84 -6.60 -4.11 -2.70
CA ILE A 84 -5.90 -2.83 -2.69
C ILE A 84 -5.98 -2.23 -4.09
N SER A 85 -6.58 -1.05 -4.21
CA SER A 85 -6.58 -0.29 -5.47
C SER A 85 -5.34 0.58 -5.55
N VAL A 86 -4.54 0.47 -6.62
CA VAL A 86 -3.52 1.48 -6.97
C VAL A 86 -4.23 2.76 -7.38
N ALA A 87 -4.47 3.65 -6.42
CA ALA A 87 -5.18 4.91 -6.65
C ALA A 87 -4.31 5.90 -7.44
N LYS A 88 -2.99 5.84 -7.25
CA LYS A 88 -1.99 6.58 -8.03
C LYS A 88 -0.69 5.80 -8.07
N HIS A 89 -0.19 5.47 -9.27
CA HIS A 89 1.13 4.85 -9.47
C HIS A 89 2.23 5.91 -9.69
N HIS A 90 3.48 5.50 -9.94
CA HIS A 90 4.61 6.42 -10.14
C HIS A 90 4.42 7.40 -11.30
N ASP A 91 3.61 7.05 -12.31
CA ASP A 91 3.28 7.94 -13.42
C ASP A 91 2.49 9.20 -12.97
N GLY A 92 1.95 9.21 -11.75
CA GLY A 92 1.29 10.36 -11.14
C GLY A 92 -0.20 10.49 -11.48
N TYR A 93 -0.75 9.63 -12.33
CA TYR A 93 -2.17 9.70 -12.69
C TYR A 93 -3.07 9.24 -11.55
N CYS A 94 -3.94 10.12 -11.07
CA CYS A 94 -4.87 9.81 -9.98
C CYS A 94 -6.18 9.19 -10.54
N LEU A 95 -6.54 8.00 -10.06
CA LEU A 95 -7.73 7.24 -10.49
C LEU A 95 -9.03 7.66 -9.79
N TRP A 96 -9.01 8.77 -9.06
CA TRP A 96 -10.16 9.41 -8.46
C TRP A 96 -10.16 10.91 -8.81
N PRO A 97 -11.31 11.61 -8.73
CA PRO A 97 -11.42 13.03 -9.08
C PRO A 97 -10.81 13.94 -7.99
N THR A 98 -9.50 13.84 -7.79
CA THR A 98 -8.74 14.65 -6.81
C THR A 98 -8.77 16.13 -7.15
N LYS A 99 -8.67 16.99 -6.12
CA LYS A 99 -8.53 18.45 -6.29
C LYS A 99 -7.08 18.92 -6.34
N THR A 100 -6.12 18.02 -6.11
CA THR A 100 -4.70 18.36 -5.95
C THR A 100 -3.92 18.50 -7.26
N THR A 101 -4.42 17.94 -8.36
CA THR A 101 -3.78 17.97 -9.68
C THR A 101 -4.83 17.80 -10.77
N GLU A 102 -4.62 18.40 -11.95
CA GLU A 102 -5.44 18.16 -13.14
C GLU A 102 -5.12 16.81 -13.80
N TYR A 103 -3.99 16.16 -13.46
CA TYR A 103 -3.63 14.86 -14.00
C TYR A 103 -4.34 13.71 -13.27
N ASN A 104 -5.66 13.65 -13.48
CA ASN A 104 -6.54 12.68 -12.83
C ASN A 104 -7.68 12.20 -13.75
N ILE A 105 -8.43 11.22 -13.26
CA ILE A 105 -9.48 10.49 -13.98
C ILE A 105 -10.61 11.37 -14.53
N SER A 106 -10.90 12.52 -13.92
CA SER A 106 -11.93 13.46 -14.39
C SER A 106 -11.58 14.15 -15.71
N HIS A 107 -10.29 14.15 -16.08
CA HIS A 107 -9.78 14.64 -17.36
C HIS A 107 -9.67 13.54 -18.43
N SER A 108 -10.19 12.34 -18.17
CA SER A 108 -10.30 11.27 -19.17
C SER A 108 -11.70 11.20 -19.80
N PRO A 109 -11.83 10.60 -20.99
CA PRO A 109 -13.13 10.28 -21.58
C PRO A 109 -13.85 9.11 -20.86
N TRP A 110 -13.18 8.39 -19.95
CA TRP A 110 -13.79 7.28 -19.24
C TRP A 110 -14.98 7.76 -18.40
N ARG A 111 -16.12 7.06 -18.56
CA ARG A 111 -17.43 7.48 -18.00
C ARG A 111 -17.79 8.95 -18.27
N GLY A 112 -17.34 9.50 -19.40
CA GLY A 112 -17.59 10.89 -19.76
C GLY A 112 -16.96 11.91 -18.80
N GLY A 113 -15.78 11.60 -18.23
CA GLY A 113 -15.06 12.47 -17.29
C GLY A 113 -15.66 12.50 -15.88
N LYS A 114 -16.57 11.58 -15.56
CA LYS A 114 -17.26 11.51 -14.25
C LYS A 114 -16.97 10.21 -13.49
N GLY A 115 -16.01 9.44 -13.96
CA GLY A 115 -15.64 8.20 -13.32
C GLY A 115 -14.87 8.41 -12.02
N ASP A 116 -14.98 7.44 -11.13
CA ASP A 116 -14.17 7.32 -9.92
C ASP A 116 -13.86 5.83 -9.73
N MET A 117 -12.65 5.42 -10.13
CA MET A 117 -12.29 4.01 -10.17
C MET A 117 -11.96 3.46 -8.78
N VAL A 118 -11.42 4.31 -7.90
CA VAL A 118 -11.20 3.96 -6.49
C VAL A 118 -12.54 3.64 -5.83
N LYS A 119 -13.56 4.45 -6.09
CA LYS A 119 -14.92 4.19 -5.61
C LYS A 119 -15.48 2.87 -6.14
N GLU A 120 -15.35 2.60 -7.44
CA GLU A 120 -15.89 1.38 -8.04
C GLU A 120 -15.23 0.12 -7.48
N PHE A 121 -13.92 0.13 -7.23
CA PHE A 121 -13.23 -0.98 -6.56
C PHE A 121 -13.64 -1.13 -5.10
N MET A 122 -13.80 -0.04 -4.35
CA MET A 122 -14.30 -0.08 -2.97
C MET A 122 -15.71 -0.71 -2.92
N GLU A 123 -16.64 -0.23 -3.76
CA GLU A 123 -18.01 -0.75 -3.82
C GLU A 123 -18.03 -2.23 -4.21
N ALA A 124 -17.20 -2.63 -5.18
CA ALA A 124 -17.08 -4.01 -5.63
C ALA A 124 -16.50 -4.92 -4.53
N ALA A 125 -15.44 -4.50 -3.84
CA ALA A 125 -14.83 -5.25 -2.74
C ALA A 125 -15.83 -5.49 -1.61
N HIS A 126 -16.53 -4.45 -1.15
CA HIS A 126 -17.53 -4.58 -0.09
C HIS A 126 -18.72 -5.46 -0.51
N LYS A 127 -19.15 -5.39 -1.78
CA LYS A 127 -20.22 -6.25 -2.29
C LYS A 127 -19.85 -7.73 -2.27
N GLU A 128 -18.59 -8.07 -2.46
CA GLU A 128 -18.04 -9.43 -2.36
C GLU A 128 -17.61 -9.82 -0.93
N GLY A 129 -17.86 -8.94 0.05
CA GLY A 129 -17.48 -9.16 1.45
C GLY A 129 -15.97 -9.15 1.68
N MET A 130 -15.20 -8.47 0.83
CA MET A 130 -13.76 -8.27 0.98
C MET A 130 -13.47 -6.89 1.60
N GLN A 131 -12.34 -6.80 2.30
CA GLN A 131 -11.81 -5.53 2.81
C GLN A 131 -11.22 -4.69 1.67
N PHE A 132 -11.19 -3.37 1.85
CA PHE A 132 -10.63 -2.44 0.86
C PHE A 132 -9.40 -1.70 1.38
N GLY A 133 -8.41 -1.53 0.52
CA GLY A 133 -7.19 -0.78 0.79
C GLY A 133 -6.80 0.11 -0.39
N VAL A 134 -5.86 1.02 -0.16
CA VAL A 134 -5.36 1.91 -1.23
C VAL A 134 -3.84 1.90 -1.28
N TYR A 135 -3.31 1.94 -2.50
CA TYR A 135 -1.93 2.26 -2.79
C TYR A 135 -1.86 3.69 -3.34
N VAL A 136 -0.92 4.48 -2.83
CA VAL A 136 -0.65 5.83 -3.34
C VAL A 136 0.86 6.05 -3.42
N SER A 137 1.39 6.04 -4.63
CA SER A 137 2.82 6.26 -4.86
C SER A 137 3.26 7.60 -4.30
N ALA A 138 4.28 7.56 -3.44
CA ALA A 138 4.93 8.77 -2.95
C ALA A 138 5.76 9.43 -4.06
N TRP A 139 6.39 8.65 -4.94
CA TRP A 139 7.08 9.16 -6.13
C TRP A 139 6.05 9.53 -7.21
N ASP A 140 6.15 10.71 -7.80
CA ASP A 140 5.19 11.20 -8.80
C ASP A 140 5.92 11.86 -9.95
N ARG A 141 5.91 11.18 -11.09
CA ARG A 141 6.64 11.58 -12.30
C ARG A 141 5.89 12.62 -13.13
N ASN A 142 4.67 13.01 -12.75
CA ASN A 142 3.91 14.04 -13.45
C ASN A 142 3.99 15.40 -12.73
N PHE A 143 3.89 15.41 -11.39
CA PHE A 143 3.71 16.64 -10.63
C PHE A 143 4.87 17.64 -10.86
N PRO A 144 4.61 18.88 -11.35
CA PRO A 144 5.67 19.82 -11.75
C PRO A 144 6.66 20.18 -10.64
N LYS A 145 6.21 20.12 -9.39
CA LYS A 145 6.96 20.46 -8.17
C LYS A 145 7.37 19.25 -7.34
N TYR A 146 7.42 18.06 -7.94
CA TYR A 146 8.00 16.89 -7.28
C TYR A 146 9.41 17.19 -6.75
N GLY A 147 9.69 16.92 -5.47
CA GLY A 147 10.93 17.31 -4.81
C GLY A 147 10.87 18.63 -4.02
N ASP A 148 9.83 19.45 -4.22
CA ASP A 148 9.56 20.62 -3.40
C ASP A 148 8.57 20.29 -2.27
N PRO A 149 8.57 21.04 -1.14
CA PRO A 149 7.61 20.84 -0.05
C PRO A 149 6.14 20.92 -0.48
N GLU A 150 5.86 21.61 -1.59
CA GLU A 150 4.52 21.73 -2.18
C GLU A 150 3.95 20.37 -2.59
N TYR A 151 4.73 19.51 -3.25
CA TYR A 151 4.27 18.17 -3.59
C TYR A 151 4.07 17.29 -2.36
N ALA A 152 4.94 17.39 -1.34
CA ALA A 152 4.73 16.67 -0.09
C ALA A 152 3.44 17.11 0.63
N ALA A 153 3.02 18.37 0.48
CA ALA A 153 1.72 18.84 0.97
C ALA A 153 0.57 18.28 0.12
N ALA A 154 0.68 18.33 -1.21
CA ALA A 154 -0.32 17.76 -2.12
C ALA A 154 -0.53 16.25 -1.88
N TYR A 155 0.54 15.49 -1.70
CA TYR A 155 0.48 14.06 -1.36
C TYR A 155 -0.33 13.80 -0.08
N ARG A 156 -0.12 14.62 0.97
CA ARG A 156 -0.88 14.51 2.22
C ARG A 156 -2.37 14.85 2.02
N GLU A 157 -2.69 15.83 1.20
CA GLU A 157 -4.08 16.13 0.85
C GLU A 157 -4.73 15.02 0.02
N GLN A 158 -3.98 14.35 -0.87
CA GLN A 158 -4.44 13.14 -1.57
C GLN A 158 -4.79 12.02 -0.59
N LEU A 159 -3.96 11.78 0.43
CA LEU A 159 -4.28 10.82 1.51
C LEU A 159 -5.57 11.21 2.25
N ARG A 160 -5.73 12.49 2.61
CA ARG A 160 -6.95 12.98 3.27
C ARG A 160 -8.20 12.76 2.42
N GLU A 161 -8.13 13.04 1.12
CA GLU A 161 -9.24 12.77 0.20
C GLU A 161 -9.60 11.28 0.17
N LEU A 162 -8.60 10.41 0.02
CA LEU A 162 -8.83 8.97 -0.05
C LEU A 162 -9.45 8.44 1.25
N TYR A 163 -8.91 8.85 2.40
CA TYR A 163 -9.36 8.39 3.70
C TYR A 163 -10.73 8.96 4.11
N SER A 164 -11.16 10.07 3.53
CA SER A 164 -12.47 10.67 3.82
C SER A 164 -13.61 10.09 2.98
N ASN A 165 -13.29 9.64 1.76
CA ASN A 165 -14.31 9.40 0.73
C ASN A 165 -14.57 7.92 0.44
N TYR A 166 -13.67 7.01 0.84
CA TYR A 166 -13.73 5.59 0.46
C TYR A 166 -13.87 4.63 1.65
N GLY A 167 -14.44 5.12 2.76
CA GLY A 167 -14.75 4.29 3.92
C GLY A 167 -13.53 3.81 4.72
N PRO A 168 -13.73 2.87 5.65
CA PRO A 168 -12.64 2.27 6.41
C PRO A 168 -11.71 1.45 5.52
N LEU A 169 -10.41 1.62 5.70
CA LEU A 169 -9.38 0.86 5.01
C LEU A 169 -8.78 -0.19 5.93
N PHE A 170 -8.39 -1.35 5.38
CA PHE A 170 -7.57 -2.31 6.12
C PHE A 170 -6.07 -1.99 6.00
N ILE A 171 -5.66 -1.34 4.91
CA ILE A 171 -4.27 -1.00 4.62
C ILE A 171 -4.15 0.30 3.83
N SER A 172 -3.12 1.07 4.16
CA SER A 172 -2.59 2.14 3.31
C SER A 172 -1.17 1.79 2.87
N TRP A 173 -0.97 1.66 1.56
CA TRP A 173 0.25 1.15 0.96
C TRP A 173 1.09 2.30 0.38
N HIS A 174 2.28 2.51 0.94
CA HIS A 174 3.20 3.60 0.58
C HIS A 174 4.51 3.05 0.03
N ASP A 175 4.69 3.17 -1.28
CA ASP A 175 5.89 2.72 -1.98
C ASP A 175 7.16 3.52 -1.63
N GLY A 176 8.29 2.84 -1.54
CA GLY A 176 9.63 3.42 -1.44
C GLY A 176 10.38 3.52 -2.77
N ALA A 177 9.88 2.89 -3.84
CA ALA A 177 10.49 2.95 -5.16
C ALA A 177 10.55 4.38 -5.68
N ASN A 178 11.74 4.75 -6.17
CA ASN A 178 12.00 6.08 -6.70
C ASN A 178 13.18 6.03 -7.68
N GLY A 179 12.85 6.11 -8.97
CA GLY A 179 13.82 6.09 -10.08
C GLY A 179 14.41 7.47 -10.42
N GLY A 180 13.92 8.55 -9.80
CA GLY A 180 14.46 9.90 -9.93
C GLY A 180 14.06 10.65 -11.20
N ASP A 181 13.99 10.02 -12.37
CA ASP A 181 13.63 10.67 -13.64
C ASP A 181 12.11 10.74 -13.88
N GLY A 182 11.64 11.78 -14.57
CA GLY A 182 10.22 11.93 -14.86
C GLY A 182 9.88 13.14 -15.73
N PHE A 183 8.65 13.18 -16.20
CA PHE A 183 8.09 14.28 -16.98
C PHE A 183 8.05 15.60 -16.17
N TYR A 184 7.61 15.53 -14.92
CA TYR A 184 7.57 16.64 -13.95
C TYR A 184 7.05 17.95 -14.55
N GLY A 185 5.85 17.92 -15.13
CA GLY A 185 5.23 19.09 -15.76
C GLY A 185 5.90 19.55 -17.06
N GLY A 186 6.65 18.67 -17.73
CA GLY A 186 7.37 18.97 -18.97
C GLY A 186 8.84 19.33 -18.80
N ALA A 187 9.37 19.28 -17.56
CA ALA A 187 10.79 19.49 -17.31
C ALA A 187 11.68 18.36 -17.85
N ASN A 188 11.17 17.12 -17.89
CA ASN A 188 11.88 15.93 -18.41
C ASN A 188 13.29 15.77 -17.82
N GLU A 189 13.38 15.71 -16.50
CA GLU A 189 14.65 15.75 -15.77
C GLU A 189 14.74 14.66 -14.71
N ALA A 190 15.91 14.52 -14.09
CA ALA A 190 16.11 13.68 -12.92
C ALA A 190 16.11 14.54 -11.65
N ARG A 191 15.30 14.15 -10.67
CA ARG A 191 15.21 14.78 -9.36
C ARG A 191 15.67 13.82 -8.27
N ARG A 192 16.25 14.38 -7.22
CA ARG A 192 16.66 13.64 -6.03
C ARG A 192 16.07 14.32 -4.80
N ILE A 193 15.53 13.52 -3.91
CA ILE A 193 15.04 13.94 -2.60
C ILE A 193 15.86 13.25 -1.52
N ASP A 194 15.96 13.89 -0.36
CA ASP A 194 16.32 13.18 0.86
C ASP A 194 15.08 12.44 1.35
N ARG A 195 15.03 11.12 1.10
CA ARG A 195 13.89 10.25 1.43
C ARG A 195 13.59 10.25 2.94
N SER A 196 14.60 10.52 3.78
CA SER A 196 14.48 10.50 5.24
C SER A 196 13.76 11.72 5.82
N THR A 197 13.79 12.85 5.10
CA THR A 197 13.25 14.13 5.59
C THR A 197 12.14 14.71 4.72
N TYR A 198 12.12 14.42 3.41
CA TYR A 198 11.23 15.08 2.45
C TYR A 198 9.74 14.89 2.78
N TYR A 199 9.32 13.65 2.95
CA TYR A 199 7.91 13.32 3.21
C TYR A 199 7.50 13.50 4.67
N GLN A 200 8.44 13.71 5.61
CA GLN A 200 8.15 13.82 7.06
C GLN A 200 7.20 12.70 7.51
N TRP A 201 7.59 11.45 7.25
CA TRP A 201 6.74 10.27 7.37
C TRP A 201 6.15 10.15 8.78
N GLU A 202 6.97 10.21 9.81
CA GLU A 202 6.55 10.12 11.21
C GLU A 202 5.89 11.41 11.71
N GLU A 203 6.39 12.57 11.28
CA GLU A 203 5.99 13.85 11.87
C GLU A 203 4.68 14.39 11.29
N LYS A 204 4.36 14.07 10.02
CA LYS A 204 3.22 14.66 9.31
C LYS A 204 2.42 13.71 8.45
N THR A 205 3.01 12.65 7.89
CA THR A 205 2.30 11.83 6.89
C THR A 205 1.57 10.65 7.52
N TRP A 206 2.25 9.75 8.24
CA TRP A 206 1.61 8.63 8.94
C TRP A 206 0.61 9.05 10.03
N PRO A 207 0.79 10.19 10.76
CA PRO A 207 -0.25 10.69 11.64
C PRO A 207 -1.62 10.88 10.96
N ILE A 208 -1.66 11.18 9.66
CA ILE A 208 -2.92 11.30 8.90
C ILE A 208 -3.64 9.94 8.85
N THR A 209 -2.92 8.87 8.50
CA THR A 209 -3.50 7.52 8.50
C THR A 209 -3.95 7.11 9.90
N ARG A 210 -3.13 7.38 10.93
CA ARG A 210 -3.49 7.05 12.33
C ARG A 210 -4.74 7.76 12.82
N GLU A 211 -4.93 9.02 12.45
CA GLU A 211 -6.08 9.81 12.84
C GLU A 211 -7.35 9.41 12.08
N MET A 212 -7.23 9.24 10.75
CA MET A 212 -8.39 9.08 9.87
C MET A 212 -8.79 7.62 9.63
N GLN A 213 -7.84 6.70 9.75
CA GLN A 213 -7.97 5.27 9.47
C GLN A 213 -7.28 4.44 10.57
N PRO A 214 -7.72 4.55 11.83
CA PRO A 214 -7.01 3.95 12.97
C PRO A 214 -6.95 2.41 12.94
N THR A 215 -7.81 1.77 12.17
CA THR A 215 -7.86 0.31 11.98
C THR A 215 -7.00 -0.17 10.79
N ALA A 216 -6.50 0.75 9.96
CA ALA A 216 -5.66 0.40 8.82
C ALA A 216 -4.21 0.19 9.27
N VAL A 217 -3.58 -0.86 8.75
CA VAL A 217 -2.12 -0.97 8.81
C VAL A 217 -1.48 -0.06 7.75
N ILE A 218 -0.30 0.46 8.05
CA ILE A 218 0.53 1.22 7.12
C ILE A 218 1.63 0.29 6.62
N PHE A 219 1.61 0.03 5.31
CA PHE A 219 2.71 -0.60 4.62
C PHE A 219 3.69 0.45 4.08
N SER A 220 4.97 0.15 4.24
CA SER A 220 6.05 0.64 3.37
C SER A 220 7.21 -0.34 3.43
N ASP A 221 8.29 -0.10 2.68
CA ASP A 221 9.54 -0.87 2.74
C ASP A 221 10.02 -1.11 4.17
N ILE A 222 9.73 -0.17 5.09
CA ILE A 222 10.21 -0.18 6.47
C ILE A 222 9.13 -0.38 7.53
N GLY A 223 7.85 -0.45 7.16
CA GLY A 223 6.73 -0.36 8.10
C GLY A 223 5.98 0.98 8.06
N PRO A 224 5.42 1.48 9.16
CA PRO A 224 5.66 1.09 10.54
C PRO A 224 4.86 -0.14 11.01
N ASP A 225 3.85 -0.61 10.27
CA ASP A 225 3.06 -1.77 10.70
C ASP A 225 3.38 -3.04 9.93
N VAL A 226 3.62 -2.92 8.64
CA VAL A 226 3.92 -4.03 7.74
C VAL A 226 5.09 -3.62 6.84
N ARG A 227 6.13 -4.45 6.77
CA ARG A 227 7.32 -4.20 5.96
C ARG A 227 7.25 -4.95 4.65
N TRP A 228 7.92 -4.42 3.63
CA TRP A 228 8.24 -5.20 2.44
C TRP A 228 9.13 -6.41 2.77
N VAL A 229 8.91 -7.54 2.11
CA VAL A 229 9.75 -8.74 2.30
C VAL A 229 11.13 -8.63 1.65
N GLY A 230 11.39 -7.60 0.85
CA GLY A 230 12.69 -7.37 0.22
C GLY A 230 12.85 -8.00 -1.16
N ASN A 231 11.78 -8.53 -1.75
CA ASN A 231 11.75 -8.99 -3.14
C ASN A 231 10.30 -9.07 -3.67
N GLU A 232 10.14 -8.97 -4.98
CA GLU A 232 8.85 -9.07 -5.68
C GLU A 232 8.54 -10.51 -6.16
N LYS A 233 9.19 -11.52 -5.57
CA LYS A 233 8.91 -12.94 -5.89
C LYS A 233 7.93 -13.55 -4.90
N GLY A 234 7.49 -12.80 -3.89
CA GLY A 234 6.60 -13.26 -2.84
C GLY A 234 7.27 -14.26 -1.88
N ILE A 235 8.60 -14.18 -1.69
CA ILE A 235 9.36 -15.16 -0.91
C ILE A 235 9.94 -14.53 0.35
N ALA A 236 9.44 -14.93 1.52
CA ALA A 236 10.09 -14.66 2.79
C ALA A 236 11.32 -15.56 3.03
N GLY A 237 12.18 -15.16 3.97
CA GLY A 237 13.27 -16.02 4.44
C GLY A 237 12.73 -17.27 5.13
N GLU A 238 13.48 -18.38 5.06
CA GLU A 238 13.14 -19.63 5.75
C GLU A 238 12.82 -19.41 7.24
N THR A 239 13.59 -18.51 7.87
CA THR A 239 13.23 -17.89 9.14
C THR A 239 12.80 -16.46 8.88
N SER A 240 11.54 -16.13 9.21
CA SER A 240 11.01 -14.77 9.15
C SER A 240 10.40 -14.36 10.48
N TRP A 241 11.08 -13.48 11.20
CA TRP A 241 10.57 -12.88 12.43
C TRP A 241 9.61 -11.74 12.10
N ALA A 242 8.47 -11.70 12.79
CA ALA A 242 7.58 -10.54 12.74
C ALA A 242 8.19 -9.32 13.43
N THR A 243 9.20 -9.51 14.28
CA THR A 243 9.96 -8.44 14.92
C THR A 243 11.01 -7.86 13.97
N PHE A 244 11.11 -6.54 13.94
CA PHE A 244 12.01 -5.80 13.05
C PHE A 244 12.41 -4.45 13.67
N THR A 245 13.62 -3.98 13.36
CA THR A 245 14.11 -2.64 13.68
C THR A 245 14.63 -2.03 12.38
N PRO A 246 13.91 -1.06 11.79
CA PRO A 246 14.38 -0.36 10.60
C PRO A 246 15.76 0.29 10.83
N VAL A 247 16.68 0.12 9.88
CA VAL A 247 18.02 0.72 9.90
C VAL A 247 18.30 1.30 8.52
N ALA A 248 18.76 2.55 8.45
CA ALA A 248 19.19 3.14 7.18
C ALA A 248 20.54 2.56 6.72
N PRO A 249 20.81 2.48 5.40
CA PRO A 249 22.07 1.92 4.89
C PRO A 249 23.34 2.60 5.40
N ASP A 250 23.25 3.89 5.76
CA ASP A 250 24.36 4.73 6.21
C ASP A 250 24.32 5.02 7.73
N GLY A 251 23.42 4.37 8.47
CA GLY A 251 23.19 4.63 9.89
C GLY A 251 22.40 5.91 10.19
N GLY A 252 21.90 6.61 9.18
CA GLY A 252 20.98 7.73 9.30
C GLY A 252 19.55 7.33 9.69
N LYS A 253 18.58 8.22 9.43
CA LYS A 253 17.16 7.94 9.70
C LYS A 253 16.57 7.06 8.57
N PRO A 254 16.05 5.86 8.87
CA PRO A 254 15.42 5.02 7.85
C PRO A 254 14.11 5.65 7.37
N ALA A 255 13.78 5.40 6.10
CA ALA A 255 12.52 5.83 5.49
C ALA A 255 12.11 4.85 4.39
N PRO A 256 10.85 4.88 3.92
CA PRO A 256 10.45 4.22 2.68
C PRO A 256 11.47 4.48 1.55
N GLY A 257 11.96 3.40 0.94
CA GLY A 257 13.03 3.44 -0.07
C GLY A 257 14.43 3.80 0.43
N PHE A 258 14.66 3.94 1.74
CA PHE A 258 15.97 4.24 2.32
C PHE A 258 16.22 3.35 3.55
N ILE A 259 16.45 2.06 3.26
CA ILE A 259 16.56 1.00 4.25
C ILE A 259 17.69 0.04 3.89
N ASP A 260 18.34 -0.49 4.91
CA ASP A 260 19.21 -1.66 4.81
C ASP A 260 18.37 -2.93 4.61
N ASP A 261 18.44 -3.49 3.42
CA ASP A 261 17.57 -4.58 2.96
C ASP A 261 17.91 -5.96 3.56
N ARG A 262 19.06 -6.10 4.25
CA ARG A 262 19.61 -7.38 4.73
C ARG A 262 18.64 -8.18 5.59
N PHE A 263 17.72 -7.51 6.28
CA PHE A 263 16.79 -8.12 7.22
C PHE A 263 15.33 -8.08 6.79
N LEU A 264 15.01 -7.55 5.59
CA LEU A 264 13.62 -7.45 5.14
C LEU A 264 12.96 -8.84 5.04
N GLY A 265 13.65 -9.79 4.41
CA GLY A 265 13.13 -11.15 4.23
C GLY A 265 13.09 -11.98 5.51
N SER A 266 14.03 -11.77 6.43
CA SER A 266 14.18 -12.61 7.64
C SER A 266 13.60 -12.01 8.92
N GLY A 267 13.37 -10.70 8.95
CA GLY A 267 13.18 -9.98 10.21
C GLY A 267 14.39 -10.11 11.13
N GLN A 268 14.20 -9.77 12.41
CA GLN A 268 15.22 -9.83 13.46
C GLN A 268 14.63 -10.45 14.72
N ARG A 269 15.27 -11.49 15.26
CA ARG A 269 14.83 -12.18 16.50
C ARG A 269 14.66 -11.22 17.67
N ASP A 270 15.51 -10.21 17.77
CA ASP A 270 15.56 -9.17 18.81
C ASP A 270 15.09 -7.81 18.29
N GLY A 271 14.27 -7.80 17.22
CA GLY A 271 13.67 -6.59 16.68
C GLY A 271 12.83 -5.84 17.72
N LYS A 272 12.88 -4.49 17.69
CA LYS A 272 12.24 -3.62 18.67
C LYS A 272 10.75 -3.39 18.43
N TYR A 273 10.28 -3.65 17.22
CA TYR A 273 8.90 -3.40 16.81
C TYR A 273 8.30 -4.65 16.19
N TRP A 274 7.00 -4.86 16.34
CA TRP A 274 6.27 -5.85 15.56
C TRP A 274 5.98 -5.22 14.19
N ILE A 275 6.68 -5.65 13.14
CA ILE A 275 6.53 -5.16 11.76
C ILE A 275 6.68 -6.39 10.84
N PRO A 276 5.66 -7.26 10.74
CA PRO A 276 5.69 -8.46 9.91
C PRO A 276 5.94 -8.14 8.44
N ALA A 277 6.47 -9.11 7.70
CA ALA A 277 6.68 -9.00 6.26
C ALA A 277 5.40 -9.28 5.48
N GLU A 278 5.08 -8.41 4.54
CA GLU A 278 4.17 -8.69 3.43
C GLU A 278 4.97 -9.20 2.22
N CYS A 279 4.50 -10.30 1.62
CA CYS A 279 5.10 -10.92 0.45
C CYS A 279 4.31 -10.54 -0.80
N ASP A 280 4.64 -9.40 -1.38
CA ASP A 280 4.04 -8.91 -2.62
C ASP A 280 4.67 -9.59 -3.84
N VAL A 281 3.83 -9.96 -4.81
CA VAL A 281 4.25 -10.65 -6.04
C VAL A 281 3.23 -10.41 -7.15
N PRO A 282 3.65 -10.11 -8.38
CA PRO A 282 2.73 -10.07 -9.50
C PRO A 282 2.29 -11.48 -9.91
N GLN A 283 1.02 -11.61 -10.32
CA GLN A 283 0.51 -12.88 -10.87
C GLN A 283 1.17 -13.24 -12.22
N ARG A 284 1.76 -12.25 -12.89
CA ARG A 284 2.43 -12.34 -14.20
C ARG A 284 3.89 -11.91 -14.05
N PRO A 285 4.74 -11.98 -15.09
CA PRO A 285 6.11 -11.48 -14.99
C PRO A 285 6.24 -10.00 -14.59
N GLY A 286 5.23 -9.17 -14.86
CA GLY A 286 5.18 -7.76 -14.47
C GLY A 286 3.92 -7.40 -13.66
N TRP A 287 3.91 -6.21 -13.04
CA TRP A 287 2.81 -5.70 -12.24
C TRP A 287 1.63 -5.23 -13.10
N PHE A 288 1.92 -4.68 -14.28
CA PHE A 288 0.90 -4.22 -15.21
C PHE A 288 0.53 -5.31 -16.21
N TYR A 289 -0.68 -5.20 -16.76
CA TYR A 289 -1.09 -6.10 -17.84
C TYR A 289 -0.27 -5.84 -19.11
N HIS A 290 0.26 -6.93 -19.66
CA HIS A 290 0.93 -6.98 -20.95
C HIS A 290 0.32 -8.12 -21.78
N PRO A 291 -0.16 -7.86 -23.01
CA PRO A 291 -0.74 -8.91 -23.85
C PRO A 291 0.26 -10.02 -24.18
N GLU A 292 1.56 -9.71 -24.18
CA GLU A 292 2.62 -10.71 -24.39
C GLU A 292 2.78 -11.70 -23.23
N GLN A 293 2.12 -11.46 -22.09
CA GLN A 293 2.22 -12.26 -20.88
C GLN A 293 0.97 -13.10 -20.59
N ASP A 294 0.00 -13.20 -21.52
CA ASP A 294 -1.26 -13.94 -21.31
C ASP A 294 -1.09 -15.45 -21.13
N ASP A 295 -0.05 -16.02 -21.73
CA ASP A 295 0.27 -17.46 -21.68
C ASP A 295 1.56 -17.76 -20.88
N ALA A 296 2.06 -16.79 -20.11
CA ALA A 296 3.35 -16.87 -19.40
C ALA A 296 3.30 -17.70 -18.11
#